data_AF-A0A146FW53-F1
#
_entry.id   AF-A0A146FW53-F1
#
_cell.length_a   1.000
_cell.length_b   1.000
_cell.length_c   1.000
_cell.angle_alpha   90.00
_cell.angle_beta   90.00
_cell.angle_gamma   90.00
#
_symmetry.space_group_name_H-M   'P 1'
#
loop_
_entity.id
_entity.type
_entity.pdbx_description
1 polymer ?
#
loop_
_entity_poly.entity_id
_entity_poly.type
_entity_poly.pdbx_seq_one_letter_code
_entity_poly.pdbx_strand_id
1 'polypeptide(L)'
;MTLENDAVAGATIELLETRLRRLTYLLTGDANWTGNPTPPAKPASLDDSVSRRLLRLERDLEKLSRNIPAVRDVLSLRMIDLFTLAELYDRFPDLFRQTPSKSLPENLSTQNLASIVLSYASAFPETASRLTSLNDLPIPDAETSASLIQLQPRLDQLARTQEDQAKQISELRVRSARVLQRWYEVALVSGGECWAEWEGRLEDVEREVKREEVVRERRAKEL
;
A
#
# COMPACT_ATOMS: atom_id res chain seq x y z
N MET A 1 -21.46 12.85 10.68
CA MET A 1 -21.53 11.51 10.09
C MET A 1 -21.13 11.49 8.61
N THR A 2 -21.91 12.02 7.65
CA THR A 2 -21.51 11.99 6.21
C THR A 2 -20.43 13.02 5.85
N LEU A 3 -20.55 14.24 6.35
CA LEU A 3 -19.59 15.33 6.09
C LEU A 3 -18.19 15.06 6.70
N GLU A 4 -18.13 14.39 7.85
CA GLU A 4 -16.87 14.00 8.49
C GLU A 4 -16.17 12.88 7.71
N ASN A 5 -16.94 11.92 7.16
CA ASN A 5 -16.39 10.87 6.32
C ASN A 5 -15.85 11.42 5.00
N ASP A 6 -16.51 12.40 4.40
CA ASP A 6 -16.01 13.08 3.19
C ASP A 6 -14.74 13.91 3.47
N ALA A 7 -14.65 14.56 4.63
CA ALA A 7 -13.45 15.29 5.03
C ALA A 7 -12.25 14.35 5.29
N VAL A 8 -12.49 13.21 5.95
CA VAL A 8 -11.47 12.17 6.16
C VAL A 8 -11.05 11.54 4.82
N ALA A 9 -12.00 11.26 3.93
CA ALA A 9 -11.70 10.77 2.59
C ALA A 9 -10.83 11.77 1.81
N GLY A 10 -11.18 13.06 1.82
CA GLY A 10 -10.39 14.13 1.21
C GLY A 10 -8.95 14.18 1.74
N ALA A 11 -8.78 14.18 3.07
CA ALA A 11 -7.46 14.21 3.70
C ALA A 11 -6.61 12.98 3.35
N THR A 12 -7.23 11.79 3.26
CA THR A 12 -6.50 10.57 2.84
C THR A 12 -6.09 10.63 1.37
N ILE A 13 -6.90 11.22 0.50
CA ILE A 13 -6.59 11.39 -0.92
C ILE A 13 -5.44 12.38 -1.10
N GLU A 14 -5.47 13.51 -0.38
CA GLU A 14 -4.38 14.50 -0.42
C GLU A 14 -3.05 13.92 0.10
N LEU A 15 -3.10 13.11 1.17
CA LEU A 15 -1.92 12.41 1.67
C LEU A 15 -1.37 11.42 0.63
N LEU A 16 -2.25 10.63 0.01
CA LEU A 16 -1.88 9.68 -1.05
C LEU A 16 -1.29 10.40 -2.25
N GLU A 17 -1.88 11.52 -2.65
CA GLU A 17 -1.40 12.34 -3.76
C GLU A 17 -0.01 12.92 -3.44
N THR A 18 0.19 13.44 -2.24
CA THR A 18 1.48 13.97 -1.80
C THR A 18 2.56 12.88 -1.79
N ARG A 19 2.22 11.69 -1.31
CA ARG A 19 3.12 10.53 -1.33
C ARG A 19 3.41 10.07 -2.75
N LEU A 20 2.41 10.06 -3.62
CA LEU A 20 2.57 9.68 -5.03
C LEU A 20 3.46 10.70 -5.74
N ARG A 21 3.24 12.00 -5.55
CA ARG A 21 4.12 13.07 -6.04
C ARG A 21 5.55 12.85 -5.56
N ARG A 22 5.77 12.56 -4.27
CA ARG A 22 7.13 12.27 -3.76
C ARG A 22 7.76 11.05 -4.43
N LEU A 23 7.02 9.96 -4.63
CA LEU A 23 7.52 8.78 -5.32
C LEU A 23 7.83 9.07 -6.80
N THR A 24 6.99 9.85 -7.46
CA THR A 24 7.22 10.32 -8.83
C THR A 24 8.49 11.14 -8.91
N TYR A 25 8.68 12.10 -7.99
CA TYR A 25 9.90 12.90 -7.92
C TYR A 25 11.15 12.04 -7.69
N LEU A 26 11.09 11.04 -6.81
CA LEU A 26 12.21 10.12 -6.59
C LEU A 26 12.54 9.29 -7.84
N LEU A 27 11.54 9.03 -8.69
CA LEU A 27 11.70 8.21 -9.89
C LEU A 27 12.21 9.01 -11.09
N THR A 28 11.68 10.22 -11.31
CA THR A 28 12.04 11.07 -12.45
C THR A 28 13.16 12.05 -12.14
N GLY A 29 13.32 12.44 -10.87
CA GLY A 29 14.31 13.42 -10.41
C GLY A 29 14.05 14.85 -10.90
N ASP A 30 12.94 15.07 -11.60
CA ASP A 30 12.61 16.31 -12.29
C ASP A 30 11.25 16.83 -11.82
N ALA A 31 11.21 18.13 -11.53
CA ALA A 31 10.01 18.83 -11.09
C ALA A 31 9.82 20.08 -11.95
N ASN A 32 8.59 20.27 -12.41
CA ASN A 32 8.22 21.50 -13.10
C ASN A 32 8.39 22.70 -12.15
N TRP A 33 8.51 23.90 -12.70
CA TRP A 33 8.65 25.16 -11.93
C TRP A 33 7.57 25.36 -10.84
N THR A 34 6.43 24.69 -10.94
CA THR A 34 5.33 24.69 -9.96
C THR A 34 5.49 23.68 -8.82
N GLY A 35 6.60 22.95 -8.73
CA GLY A 35 6.87 21.96 -7.69
C GLY A 35 6.12 20.63 -7.88
N ASN A 36 5.36 20.49 -8.96
CA ASN A 36 4.72 19.23 -9.33
C ASN A 36 5.70 18.36 -10.13
N PRO A 37 5.94 17.11 -9.69
CA PRO A 37 6.88 16.22 -10.35
C PRO A 37 6.34 15.78 -11.71
N THR A 38 7.19 15.80 -12.73
CA THR A 38 6.80 15.41 -14.08
C THR A 38 6.41 13.93 -14.07
N PRO A 39 5.20 13.56 -14.52
CA PRO A 39 4.78 12.17 -14.54
C PRO A 39 5.71 11.37 -15.47
N PRO A 40 6.12 10.15 -15.09
CA PRO A 40 7.02 9.35 -15.91
C PRO A 40 6.35 9.04 -17.25
N ALA A 41 7.07 9.22 -18.35
CA ALA A 41 6.60 8.80 -19.65
C ALA A 41 6.29 7.30 -19.62
N LYS A 42 5.12 6.91 -20.15
CA LYS A 42 4.74 5.50 -20.27
C LYS A 42 5.82 4.80 -21.12
N PRO A 43 6.47 3.72 -20.64
CA PRO A 43 7.54 3.08 -21.37
C PRO A 43 6.99 2.52 -22.69
N ALA A 44 7.61 2.90 -23.81
CA ALA A 44 7.20 2.45 -25.15
C ALA A 44 7.48 0.94 -25.37
N SER A 45 8.42 0.38 -24.60
CA SER A 45 8.78 -1.04 -24.61
C SER A 45 9.06 -1.52 -23.19
N LEU A 46 8.90 -2.82 -22.95
CA LEU A 46 9.26 -3.48 -21.69
C LEU A 46 10.73 -3.27 -21.31
N ASP A 47 11.61 -3.06 -22.29
CA ASP A 47 13.04 -2.79 -22.09
C ASP A 47 13.33 -1.44 -21.44
N ASP A 48 12.41 -0.48 -21.57
CA ASP A 48 12.52 0.85 -20.96
C ASP A 48 11.98 0.90 -19.52
N SER A 49 11.53 -0.25 -19.00
CA SER A 49 11.09 -0.35 -17.61
C SER A 49 12.23 -0.05 -16.63
N VAL A 50 11.89 0.60 -15.53
CA VAL A 50 12.82 0.98 -14.46
C VAL A 50 13.56 -0.24 -13.92
N SER A 51 12.88 -1.38 -13.78
CA SER A 51 13.47 -2.64 -13.31
C SER A 51 14.57 -3.15 -14.25
N ARG A 52 14.37 -3.11 -15.57
CA ARG A 52 15.41 -3.53 -16.54
C ARG A 52 16.58 -2.54 -16.62
N ARG A 53 16.32 -1.24 -16.45
CA ARG A 53 17.38 -0.22 -16.34
C ARG A 53 18.23 -0.42 -15.08
N LEU A 54 17.61 -0.72 -13.94
CA LEU A 54 18.32 -1.07 -12.70
C LEU A 54 19.13 -2.35 -12.84
N LEU A 55 18.56 -3.41 -13.42
CA LEU A 55 19.29 -4.66 -13.70
C LEU A 55 20.44 -4.48 -14.69
N ARG A 56 20.35 -3.52 -15.60
CA ARG A 56 21.46 -3.16 -16.50
C ARG A 56 22.57 -2.43 -15.74
N LEU A 57 22.21 -1.43 -14.93
CA LEU A 57 23.15 -0.71 -14.08
C LEU A 57 23.85 -1.63 -13.08
N GLU A 58 23.12 -2.56 -12.47
CA GLU A 58 23.67 -3.57 -11.57
C GLU A 58 24.69 -4.47 -12.27
N ARG A 59 24.35 -4.99 -13.46
CA ARG A 59 25.30 -5.78 -14.26
C ARG A 59 26.52 -4.97 -14.68
N ASP A 60 26.35 -3.71 -15.05
CA ASP A 60 27.45 -2.86 -15.47
C ASP A 60 28.34 -2.45 -14.28
N LEU A 61 27.75 -2.26 -13.10
CA LEU A 61 28.44 -2.03 -11.84
C LEU A 61 29.16 -3.29 -11.35
N GLU A 62 28.57 -4.47 -11.53
CA GLU A 62 29.23 -5.75 -11.23
C GLU A 62 30.44 -5.97 -12.14
N LYS A 63 30.32 -5.69 -13.44
CA LYS A 63 31.47 -5.69 -14.37
C LYS A 63 32.53 -4.68 -13.93
N LEU A 64 32.13 -3.48 -13.52
CA LEU A 64 33.06 -2.45 -13.07
C LEU A 64 33.78 -2.86 -11.78
N SER A 65 33.08 -3.52 -10.85
CA SER A 65 33.65 -4.04 -9.60
C SER A 65 34.71 -5.11 -9.83
N ARG A 66 34.56 -5.92 -10.89
CA ARG A 66 35.55 -6.93 -11.29
C ARG A 66 36.79 -6.30 -11.90
N ASN A 67 36.64 -5.16 -12.57
CA ASN A 67 37.72 -4.50 -13.31
C ASN A 67 38.46 -3.44 -12.48
N ILE A 68 37.80 -2.81 -11.50
CA ILE A 68 38.36 -1.69 -10.72
C ILE A 68 38.33 -2.05 -9.23
N PRO A 69 39.50 -2.25 -8.58
CA PRO A 69 39.58 -2.64 -7.17
C PRO A 69 38.99 -1.57 -6.24
N ALA A 70 39.13 -0.27 -6.56
CA ALA A 70 38.54 0.81 -5.76
C ALA A 70 36.99 0.74 -5.71
N VAL A 71 36.33 0.29 -6.79
CA VAL A 71 34.87 0.13 -6.83
C VAL A 71 34.44 -1.08 -6.00
N ARG A 72 35.23 -2.16 -6.04
CA ARG A 72 35.01 -3.32 -5.16
C ARG A 72 35.12 -2.94 -3.69
N ASP A 73 36.10 -2.12 -3.33
CA ASP A 73 36.31 -1.69 -1.95
C ASP A 73 35.13 -0.80 -1.48
N VAL A 74 34.66 0.15 -2.29
CA VAL A 74 33.47 0.97 -1.96
C VAL A 74 32.17 0.18 -1.91
N LEU A 75 31.99 -0.84 -2.77
CA LEU A 75 30.83 -1.72 -2.70
C LEU A 75 30.88 -2.65 -1.50
N SER A 76 32.07 -3.12 -1.13
CA SER A 76 32.28 -3.88 0.11
C SER A 76 32.03 -3.05 1.37
N LEU A 77 32.16 -1.72 1.30
CA LEU A 77 31.73 -0.81 2.36
C LEU A 77 30.20 -0.71 2.48
N ARG A 78 29.45 -0.94 1.39
CA ARG A 78 27.98 -0.86 1.37
C ARG A 78 27.31 -2.21 1.64
N MET A 79 27.94 -3.30 1.22
CA MET A 79 27.49 -4.67 1.44
C MET A 79 28.05 -5.20 2.77
N ILE A 80 27.62 -4.59 3.88
CA ILE A 80 28.08 -4.97 5.22
C ILE A 80 26.92 -5.61 5.99
N ASP A 81 27.02 -6.93 6.16
CA ASP A 81 26.28 -7.67 7.17
C ASP A 81 26.79 -7.31 8.57
N LEU A 82 25.92 -7.42 9.57
CA LEU A 82 26.07 -7.00 10.96
C LEU A 82 27.38 -7.45 11.68
N PHE A 83 28.08 -8.45 11.13
CA PHE A 83 29.25 -9.08 11.75
C PHE A 83 30.58 -8.34 11.48
N THR A 84 30.70 -7.54 10.41
CA THR A 84 31.96 -6.86 10.05
C THR A 84 32.05 -5.39 10.52
N LEU A 85 31.01 -4.87 11.17
CA LEU A 85 30.96 -3.50 11.70
C LEU A 85 31.99 -3.26 12.81
N ALA A 86 32.23 -4.24 13.69
CA ALA A 86 33.19 -4.12 14.78
C ALA A 86 34.64 -4.01 14.27
N GLU A 87 34.95 -4.76 13.21
CA GLU A 87 36.26 -4.82 12.58
C GLU A 87 36.55 -3.59 11.69
N LEU A 88 35.51 -2.86 11.29
CA LEU A 88 35.59 -1.62 10.51
C LEU A 88 35.71 -0.38 11.43
N TYR A 89 35.05 -0.40 12.60
CA TYR A 89 35.15 0.65 13.60
C TYR A 89 36.59 0.87 14.07
N ASP A 90 37.36 -0.22 14.18
CA ASP A 90 38.76 -0.19 14.59
C ASP A 90 39.73 0.25 13.48
N ARG A 91 39.36 0.00 12.21
CA ARG A 91 40.20 0.32 11.04
C ARG A 91 39.97 1.72 10.46
N PHE A 92 38.76 2.27 10.58
CA PHE A 92 38.42 3.60 10.05
C PHE A 92 37.51 4.40 10.98
N PRO A 93 38.01 4.84 12.16
CA PRO A 93 37.23 5.65 13.10
C PRO A 93 36.81 7.02 12.55
N ASP A 94 37.46 7.49 11.48
CA ASP A 94 37.19 8.79 10.84
C ASP A 94 35.95 8.81 9.93
N LEU A 95 35.42 7.65 9.51
CA LEU A 95 34.23 7.59 8.65
C LEU A 95 32.92 7.77 9.43
N PHE A 96 32.93 7.46 10.73
CA PHE A 96 31.75 7.51 11.60
C PHE A 96 31.81 8.62 12.66
N ARG A 97 32.96 9.30 12.81
CA ARG A 97 33.01 10.59 13.48
C ARG A 97 32.59 11.66 12.49
N GLN A 98 31.49 12.33 12.78
CA GLN A 98 31.25 13.67 12.23
C GLN A 98 32.52 14.46 12.48
N THR A 99 33.19 14.88 11.41
CA THR A 99 34.32 15.80 11.51
C THR A 99 33.85 16.98 12.36
N PRO A 100 34.46 17.26 13.53
CA PRO A 100 34.15 18.48 14.24
C PRO A 100 34.47 19.62 13.28
N SER A 101 33.52 20.55 13.14
CA SER A 101 33.55 21.70 12.23
C SER A 101 34.98 22.16 11.97
N LYS A 102 35.53 21.72 10.83
CA LYS A 102 36.86 22.11 10.39
C LYS A 102 36.87 23.63 10.42
N SER A 103 37.79 24.19 11.21
CA SER A 103 38.09 25.61 11.27
C SER A 103 37.90 26.25 9.91
N LEU A 104 37.15 27.35 9.86
CA LEU A 104 36.91 28.17 8.67
C LEU A 104 38.17 28.16 7.78
N PRO A 105 38.06 27.82 6.49
CA PRO A 105 39.23 27.83 5.64
C PRO A 105 39.80 29.27 5.58
N GLU A 106 40.94 29.48 6.24
CA GLU A 106 41.68 30.76 6.28
C GLU A 106 42.23 31.20 4.90
N ASN A 107 41.90 30.48 3.82
CA ASN A 107 42.45 30.69 2.49
C ASN A 107 41.55 31.53 1.55
N LEU A 108 40.43 32.08 2.03
CA LEU A 108 39.58 32.95 1.22
C LEU A 108 39.95 34.41 1.48
N SER A 109 40.58 35.06 0.48
CA SER A 109 40.81 36.51 0.52
C SER A 109 39.48 37.25 0.68
N THR A 110 39.51 38.40 1.35
CA THR A 110 38.32 39.25 1.59
C THR A 110 37.58 39.60 0.30
N GLN A 111 38.30 39.66 -0.83
CA GLN A 111 37.74 39.88 -2.16
C GLN A 111 36.91 38.67 -2.65
N ASN A 112 37.37 37.44 -2.41
CA ASN A 112 36.63 36.23 -2.78
C ASN A 112 35.36 36.08 -1.91
N LEU A 113 35.45 36.40 -0.61
CA LEU A 113 34.29 36.43 0.27
C LEU A 113 33.27 37.47 -0.19
N ALA A 114 33.71 38.67 -0.57
CA ALA A 114 32.82 39.69 -1.12
C ALA A 114 32.15 39.23 -2.42
N SER A 115 32.88 38.57 -3.33
CA SER A 115 32.29 38.02 -4.56
C SER A 115 31.26 36.92 -4.30
N ILE A 116 31.49 36.06 -3.30
CA ILE A 116 30.55 35.01 -2.90
C ILE A 116 29.30 35.66 -2.30
N VAL A 117 29.46 36.58 -1.34
CA VAL A 117 28.33 37.30 -0.72
C VAL A 117 27.54 38.07 -1.76
N LEU A 118 28.20 38.71 -2.74
CA LEU A 118 27.52 39.43 -3.82
C LEU A 118 26.79 38.47 -4.76
N SER A 119 27.34 37.28 -5.04
CA SER A 119 26.68 36.25 -5.85
C SER A 119 25.41 35.68 -5.19
N TYR A 120 25.39 35.62 -3.85
CA TYR A 120 24.23 35.19 -3.06
C TYR A 120 23.38 36.36 -2.55
N ALA A 121 23.69 37.61 -2.91
CA ALA A 121 23.05 38.80 -2.37
C ALA A 121 21.54 38.84 -2.63
N SER A 122 21.07 38.32 -3.77
CA SER A 122 19.64 38.23 -4.10
C SER A 122 18.94 37.06 -3.38
N ALA A 123 19.67 36.01 -3.00
CA ALA A 123 19.10 34.87 -2.29
C ALA A 123 18.80 35.17 -0.81
N PHE A 124 19.53 36.10 -0.17
CA PHE A 124 19.26 36.51 1.21
C PHE A 124 17.89 37.17 1.42
N PRO A 125 17.47 38.20 0.64
CA PRO A 125 16.13 38.77 0.79
C PRO A 125 15.03 37.78 0.37
N GLU A 126 15.27 36.93 -0.63
CA GLU A 126 14.32 35.89 -1.03
C GLU A 126 14.11 34.84 0.07
N THR A 127 15.17 34.36 0.70
CA THR A 127 15.08 33.40 1.81
C THR A 127 14.52 34.03 3.08
N ALA A 128 14.86 35.29 3.38
CA ALA A 128 14.25 36.02 4.48
C ALA A 128 12.73 36.20 4.25
N SER A 129 12.32 36.59 3.03
CA SER A 129 10.90 36.68 2.66
C SER A 129 10.18 35.35 2.79
N ARG A 130 10.79 34.25 2.34
CA ARG A 130 10.25 32.89 2.50
C ARG A 130 10.16 32.46 3.97
N LEU A 131 11.16 32.76 4.80
CA LEU A 131 11.13 32.43 6.23
C LEU A 131 10.07 33.25 6.97
N THR A 132 9.91 34.54 6.65
CA THR A 132 8.83 35.36 7.21
C THR A 132 7.47 34.81 6.79
N SER A 133 7.29 34.48 5.52
CA SER A 133 6.06 33.87 5.02
C SER A 133 5.77 32.49 5.64
N LEU A 134 6.80 31.74 6.06
CA LEU A 134 6.67 30.43 6.68
C LEU A 134 6.40 30.54 8.19
N ASN A 135 6.88 31.62 8.83
CA ASN A 135 6.58 31.95 10.21
C ASN A 135 5.13 32.41 10.41
N ASP A 136 4.48 32.89 9.34
CA ASP A 136 3.05 33.23 9.33
C ASP A 136 2.13 31.98 9.28
N LEU A 137 2.69 30.77 9.10
CA LEU A 137 1.90 29.55 9.25
C LEU A 137 1.72 29.24 10.75
N PRO A 138 0.48 29.17 11.26
CA PRO A 138 0.25 28.77 12.64
C PRO A 138 0.73 27.32 12.81
N ILE A 139 1.82 27.15 13.57
CA ILE A 139 2.22 25.83 14.07
C ILE A 139 1.03 25.34 14.90
N PRO A 140 0.46 24.16 14.59
CA PRO A 140 -0.69 23.65 15.33
C PRO A 140 -0.35 23.59 16.81
N ASP A 141 -1.31 24.03 17.63
CA ASP A 141 -1.14 24.18 19.07
C ASP A 141 -0.61 22.87 19.68
N ALA A 142 0.49 22.97 20.41
CA ALA A 142 1.20 21.84 20.98
C ALA A 142 0.27 21.02 21.90
N GLU A 143 -0.68 21.68 22.58
CA GLU A 143 -1.68 21.00 23.43
C GLU A 143 -2.58 20.08 22.63
N THR A 144 -3.02 20.50 21.44
CA THR A 144 -3.83 19.65 20.55
C THR A 144 -3.03 18.44 20.08
N SER A 145 -1.77 18.63 19.69
CA SER A 145 -0.90 17.53 19.27
C SER A 145 -0.61 16.54 20.40
N ALA A 146 -0.42 17.04 21.63
CA ALA A 146 -0.23 16.21 22.82
C ALA A 146 -1.51 15.42 23.17
N SER A 147 -2.68 16.03 23.03
CA SER A 147 -3.96 15.35 23.25
C SER A 147 -4.21 14.22 22.25
N LEU A 148 -3.78 14.37 20.99
CA LEU A 148 -3.85 13.30 19.99
C LEU A 148 -2.97 12.11 20.35
N ILE A 149 -1.75 12.36 20.84
CA ILE A 149 -0.85 11.31 21.32
C ILE A 149 -1.45 10.57 22.53
N GLN A 150 -2.13 11.29 23.43
CA GLN A 150 -2.81 10.68 24.58
C GLN A 150 -3.99 9.78 24.19
N LEU A 151 -4.60 9.97 23.02
CA LEU A 151 -5.69 9.13 22.52
C LEU A 151 -5.20 7.82 21.89
N GLN A 152 -3.93 7.73 21.51
CA GLN A 152 -3.32 6.55 20.89
C GLN A 152 -3.59 5.22 21.63
N PRO A 153 -3.41 5.09 22.97
CA PRO A 153 -3.70 3.84 23.66
C PRO A 153 -5.17 3.43 23.59
N ARG A 154 -6.11 4.37 23.50
CA ARG A 154 -7.54 4.06 23.32
C ARG A 154 -7.82 3.56 21.92
N LEU A 155 -7.18 4.14 20.91
CA LEU A 155 -7.27 3.66 19.53
C LEU A 155 -6.70 2.25 19.39
N ASP A 156 -5.57 1.96 20.04
CA ASP A 156 -4.96 0.62 20.04
C ASP A 156 -5.86 -0.42 20.72
N GLN A 157 -6.52 -0.06 21.82
CA GLN A 157 -7.51 -0.91 22.48
C GLN A 157 -8.70 -1.20 21.57
N LEU A 158 -9.24 -0.17 20.92
CA LEU A 158 -10.36 -0.33 19.98
C LEU A 158 -9.97 -1.17 18.77
N ALA A 159 -8.79 -0.97 18.20
CA ALA A 159 -8.27 -1.77 17.09
C ALA A 159 -8.20 -3.25 17.44
N ARG A 160 -7.69 -3.60 18.64
CA ARG A 160 -7.68 -4.99 19.13
C ARG A 160 -9.09 -5.57 19.26
N THR A 161 -10.03 -4.81 19.82
CA THR A 161 -11.43 -5.27 19.92
C THR A 161 -12.06 -5.48 18.55
N GLN A 162 -11.74 -4.62 17.57
CA GLN A 162 -12.23 -4.74 16.21
C GLN A 162 -11.65 -5.99 15.52
N GLU A 163 -10.37 -6.29 15.71
CA GLU A 163 -9.75 -7.52 15.21
C GLU A 163 -10.40 -8.77 15.78
N ASP A 164 -10.68 -8.78 17.09
CA ASP A 164 -11.33 -9.93 17.73
C ASP A 164 -12.78 -10.10 17.30
N GLN A 165 -13.53 -9.01 17.14
CA GLN A 165 -14.86 -9.04 16.56
C GLN A 165 -14.85 -9.53 15.11
N ALA A 166 -13.87 -9.09 14.30
CA ALA A 166 -13.74 -9.55 12.91
C ALA A 166 -13.48 -11.07 12.84
N LYS A 167 -12.64 -11.61 13.74
CA LYS A 167 -12.42 -13.07 13.86
C LYS A 167 -13.72 -13.80 14.21
N GLN A 168 -14.45 -13.34 15.22
CA GLN A 168 -15.72 -13.94 15.63
C GLN A 168 -16.76 -13.91 14.51
N ILE A 169 -16.89 -12.78 13.81
CA ILE A 169 -17.82 -12.65 12.67
C ILE A 169 -17.42 -13.61 11.55
N SER A 170 -16.13 -13.74 11.25
CA SER A 170 -15.66 -14.66 10.21
C SER A 170 -15.98 -16.12 10.56
N GLU A 171 -15.80 -16.51 11.81
CA GLU A 171 -16.16 -17.85 12.29
C GLU A 171 -17.67 -18.08 12.25
N LEU A 172 -18.47 -17.12 12.71
CA LEU A 172 -19.93 -17.21 12.67
C LEU A 172 -20.45 -17.33 11.23
N ARG A 173 -19.84 -16.61 10.27
CA ARG A 173 -20.17 -16.72 8.85
C ARG A 173 -19.88 -18.11 8.29
N VAL A 174 -18.76 -18.72 8.67
CA VAL A 174 -18.43 -20.09 8.25
C VAL A 174 -19.41 -21.09 8.86
N ARG A 175 -19.75 -20.94 10.14
CA ARG A 175 -20.72 -21.81 10.82
C ARG A 175 -22.12 -21.67 10.22
N SER A 176 -22.58 -20.45 9.96
CA SER A 176 -23.89 -20.23 9.35
C SER A 176 -23.95 -20.76 7.92
N ALA A 177 -22.91 -20.56 7.12
CA ALA A 177 -22.83 -21.12 5.77
C ALA A 177 -22.92 -22.65 5.78
N ARG A 178 -22.25 -23.34 6.72
CA ARG A 178 -22.35 -24.80 6.87
C ARG A 178 -23.75 -25.26 7.26
N VAL A 179 -24.43 -24.53 8.15
CA VAL A 179 -25.80 -24.86 8.55
C VAL A 179 -26.75 -24.67 7.38
N LEU A 180 -26.62 -23.56 6.63
CA LEU A 180 -27.42 -23.31 5.43
C LEU A 180 -27.18 -24.38 4.37
N GLN A 181 -25.92 -24.75 4.11
CA GLN A 181 -25.58 -25.81 3.17
C GLN A 181 -26.28 -27.13 3.55
N ARG A 182 -26.18 -27.55 4.81
CA ARG A 182 -26.85 -28.76 5.29
C ARG A 182 -28.37 -28.67 5.17
N TRP A 183 -28.93 -27.50 5.45
CA TRP A 183 -30.37 -27.29 5.28
C TRP A 183 -30.79 -27.39 3.81
N TYR A 184 -30.02 -26.83 2.88
CA TYR A 184 -30.28 -26.99 1.45
C TYR A 184 -30.18 -28.46 1.01
N GLU A 185 -29.13 -29.17 1.41
CA GLU A 185 -28.93 -30.59 1.06
C GLU A 185 -30.05 -31.47 1.64
N VAL A 186 -30.38 -31.31 2.92
CA VAL A 186 -31.36 -32.17 3.59
C VAL A 186 -32.78 -31.70 3.33
N ALA A 187 -33.14 -30.47 3.65
CA ALA A 187 -34.54 -30.05 3.61
C ALA A 187 -35.03 -29.81 2.18
N LEU A 188 -34.22 -29.14 1.34
CA LEU A 188 -34.66 -28.76 0.00
C LEU A 188 -34.43 -29.86 -1.03
N VAL A 189 -33.20 -30.38 -1.14
CA VAL A 189 -32.87 -31.40 -2.16
C VAL A 189 -33.53 -32.72 -1.82
N SER A 190 -33.26 -33.30 -0.65
CA SER A 190 -33.88 -34.60 -0.31
C SER A 190 -35.40 -34.51 -0.13
N GLY A 191 -35.91 -33.37 0.35
CA GLY A 191 -37.34 -33.10 0.39
C GLY A 191 -37.95 -33.07 -1.02
N GLY A 192 -37.29 -32.41 -1.98
CA GLY A 192 -37.72 -32.37 -3.38
C GLY A 192 -37.67 -33.73 -4.06
N GLU A 193 -36.64 -34.53 -3.81
CA GLU A 193 -36.55 -35.92 -4.30
C GLU A 193 -37.70 -36.78 -3.77
N CYS A 194 -38.02 -36.66 -2.48
CA CYS A 194 -39.17 -37.33 -1.88
C CYS A 194 -40.47 -36.88 -2.56
N TRP A 195 -40.73 -35.58 -2.67
CA TRP A 195 -41.92 -35.08 -3.34
C TRP A 195 -42.04 -35.57 -4.79
N ALA A 196 -40.94 -35.59 -5.54
CA ALA A 196 -40.92 -36.10 -6.91
C ALA A 196 -41.20 -37.61 -6.98
N GLU A 197 -40.69 -38.41 -6.04
CA GLU A 197 -41.01 -39.84 -5.96
C GLU A 197 -42.51 -40.05 -5.69
N TRP A 198 -43.08 -39.29 -4.75
CA TRP A 198 -44.50 -39.38 -4.43
C TRP A 198 -45.38 -38.93 -5.60
N GLU A 199 -45.00 -37.88 -6.32
CA GLU A 199 -45.67 -37.43 -7.54
C GLU A 199 -45.62 -38.52 -8.62
N GLY A 200 -44.46 -39.13 -8.86
CA GLY A 200 -44.32 -40.24 -9.82
C GLY A 200 -45.20 -41.45 -9.47
N ARG A 201 -45.28 -41.82 -8.18
CA ARG A 201 -46.17 -42.90 -7.72
C ARG A 201 -47.64 -42.53 -7.87
N LEU A 202 -48.01 -41.28 -7.62
CA LEU A 202 -49.38 -40.80 -7.79
C LEU A 202 -49.78 -40.83 -9.27
N GLU A 203 -48.89 -40.39 -10.17
CA GLU A 203 -49.12 -40.47 -11.61
C GLU A 203 -49.29 -41.91 -12.09
N ASP A 204 -48.52 -42.86 -11.57
CA ASP A 204 -48.66 -44.28 -11.92
C ASP A 204 -50.04 -44.82 -11.52
N VAL A 205 -50.51 -44.51 -10.30
CA VAL A 205 -51.85 -44.88 -9.84
C VAL A 205 -52.92 -44.18 -10.69
N GLU A 206 -52.76 -42.89 -11.01
CA GLU A 206 -53.70 -42.16 -11.87
C GLU A 206 -53.80 -42.81 -13.27
N ARG A 207 -52.67 -43.22 -13.85
CA ARG A 207 -52.65 -43.93 -15.13
C ARG A 207 -53.36 -45.27 -15.05
N GLU A 208 -53.19 -46.02 -13.97
CA GLU A 208 -53.88 -47.30 -13.76
C GLU A 208 -55.40 -47.11 -13.60
N VAL A 209 -55.83 -46.15 -12.78
CA VAL A 209 -57.25 -45.80 -12.60
C VAL A 209 -57.86 -45.40 -13.95
N LYS A 210 -57.19 -44.53 -14.71
CA LYS A 210 -57.66 -44.10 -16.04
C LYS A 210 -57.76 -45.26 -17.02
N ARG A 211 -56.84 -46.24 -16.97
CA ARG A 211 -56.92 -47.45 -17.80
C ARG A 211 -58.14 -48.30 -17.42
N GLU A 212 -58.39 -48.49 -16.12
CA GLU A 212 -59.57 -49.23 -15.67
C GLU A 212 -60.89 -48.52 -16.05
N GLU A 213 -60.95 -47.21 -15.90
CA GLU A 213 -62.11 -46.40 -16.29
C GLU A 213 -62.41 -46.55 -17.78
N VAL A 214 -61.40 -46.46 -18.65
CA VAL A 214 -61.57 -46.68 -20.10
C VAL A 214 -62.07 -48.10 -20.39
N VAL A 215 -61.58 -49.11 -19.67
CA VAL A 215 -62.08 -50.49 -19.82
C VAL A 215 -63.53 -50.63 -19.35
N ARG A 216 -63.90 -50.02 -18.21
CA ARG A 216 -65.29 -50.00 -17.72
C ARG A 216 -66.22 -49.28 -18.68
N GLU A 217 -65.83 -48.13 -19.21
CA GLU A 217 -66.61 -47.38 -20.20
C GLU A 217 -66.82 -48.16 -21.49
N ARG A 218 -65.79 -48.87 -21.98
CA ARG A 218 -65.92 -49.73 -23.16
C ARG A 218 -66.90 -50.87 -22.91
N ARG A 219 -66.78 -51.56 -21.77
CA ARG A 219 -67.73 -52.62 -21.37
C ARG A 219 -69.17 -52.10 -21.22
N ALA A 220 -69.34 -50.88 -20.73
CA ALA A 220 -70.66 -50.25 -20.60
C ALA A 220 -71.26 -49.81 -21.94
N LYS A 221 -70.45 -49.59 -22.98
CA LYS A 221 -70.89 -49.26 -24.35
C LYS A 221 -71.16 -50.49 -25.21
N GLU A 222 -70.69 -51.67 -24.79
CA GLU A 222 -70.90 -52.96 -25.48
C GLU A 222 -72.14 -53.72 -24.96
N LEU A 223 -72.78 -53.24 -23.89
CA LEU A 223 -74.08 -53.70 -23.35
C LEU A 223 -75.21 -52.79 -23.84
#